data_AF-A0A1M6DT18-F1
#
_entry.id   AF-A0A1M6DT18-F1
#
_cell.length_a   1.000
_cell.length_b   1.000
_cell.length_c   1.000
_cell.angle_alpha   90.00
_cell.angle_beta   90.00
_cell.angle_gamma   90.00
#
_symmetry.space_group_name_H-M   'P 1'
#
loop_
_entity.id
_entity.type
_entity.pdbx_description
1 polymer ?
#
loop_
_entity_poly.entity_id
_entity_poly.type
_entity_poly.pdbx_seq_one_letter_code
_entity_poly.pdbx_strand_id
1 'polypeptide(L)'
;MKVFDFIKQVFDLVGVFIKNNKEEDIDLKYFSNWLDHQLDNTAQNDDFGITGHSIDAEIAAYIGRMSRYSNFYIKSALEELPFTTDMDFAFTAILHRSQPIGKTNLIKKMAYDKSSGMEVIKRLLKNGIIEQFPNPEDKRGKLLRLTKKGEENVILAYAEAGKAAKLVSGNLSKKEQQTLHQLLKKLDNFHYPIYLNDGKEITEILNEYS
;
A
#
# COMPACT_ATOMS: atom_id res chain seq x y z
N MET A 1 -47.49 10.36 -9.66
CA MET A 1 -47.45 8.99 -9.12
C MET A 1 -46.08 8.70 -8.50
N LYS A 2 -45.01 8.50 -9.29
CA LYS A 2 -43.66 8.15 -8.77
C LYS A 2 -43.09 9.04 -7.65
N VAL A 3 -43.28 10.36 -7.72
CA VAL A 3 -42.78 11.29 -6.68
C VAL A 3 -43.55 11.13 -5.36
N PHE A 4 -44.86 10.93 -5.43
CA PHE A 4 -45.69 10.72 -4.24
C PHE A 4 -45.36 9.38 -3.56
N ASP A 5 -45.14 8.34 -4.38
CA ASP A 5 -44.74 7.02 -3.89
C ASP A 5 -43.36 7.06 -3.23
N PHE A 6 -42.42 7.82 -3.78
CA PHE A 6 -41.10 8.05 -3.19
C PHE A 6 -41.18 8.82 -1.86
N ILE A 7 -41.95 9.91 -1.81
CA ILE A 7 -42.17 10.67 -0.56
C ILE A 7 -42.74 9.77 0.52
N LYS A 8 -43.69 8.88 0.17
CA LYS A 8 -44.26 7.92 1.10
C LYS A 8 -43.20 6.95 1.65
N GLN A 9 -42.33 6.41 0.79
CA GLN A 9 -41.24 5.52 1.23
C GLN A 9 -40.27 6.22 2.21
N VAL A 10 -39.89 7.48 1.92
CA VAL A 10 -39.04 8.26 2.82
C VAL A 10 -39.74 8.51 4.15
N PHE A 11 -41.04 8.83 4.12
CA PHE A 11 -41.84 9.05 5.32
C PHE A 11 -41.95 7.78 6.19
N ASP A 12 -42.18 6.63 5.56
CA ASP A 12 -42.23 5.33 6.25
C ASP A 12 -40.87 5.01 6.92
N LEU A 13 -39.75 5.26 6.23
CA LEU A 13 -38.39 5.08 6.77
C LEU A 13 -38.12 5.99 7.97
N VAL A 14 -38.50 7.26 7.89
CA VAL A 14 -38.40 8.21 9.01
C VAL A 14 -39.25 7.74 10.18
N GLY A 15 -40.45 7.20 9.93
CA GLY A 15 -41.31 6.62 10.97
C GLY A 15 -40.66 5.44 11.70
N VAL A 16 -39.99 4.54 10.96
CA VAL A 16 -39.24 3.42 11.54
C VAL A 16 -38.05 3.93 12.36
N PHE A 17 -37.32 4.92 11.85
CA PHE A 17 -36.20 5.52 12.57
C PHE A 17 -36.63 6.14 13.90
N ILE A 18 -37.67 6.97 13.88
CA ILE A 18 -38.18 7.65 15.09
C ILE A 18 -38.66 6.65 16.15
N LYS A 19 -39.34 5.57 15.73
CA LYS A 19 -39.85 4.55 16.67
C LYS A 19 -38.75 3.80 17.41
N ASN A 20 -37.57 3.67 16.81
CA ASN A 20 -36.49 2.83 17.31
C ASN A 20 -35.37 3.62 18.02
N ASN A 21 -35.47 4.95 18.09
CA ASN A 21 -34.46 5.82 18.68
C ASN A 21 -35.07 6.74 19.73
N LYS A 22 -34.26 7.21 20.69
CA LYS A 22 -34.71 8.17 21.71
C LYS A 22 -34.86 9.56 21.07
N GLU A 23 -35.71 10.42 21.65
CA GLU A 23 -35.93 11.78 21.11
C GLU A 23 -34.65 12.60 20.96
N GLU A 24 -33.68 12.42 21.87
CA GLU A 24 -32.37 13.09 21.85
C GLU A 24 -31.49 12.68 20.64
N ASP A 25 -31.78 11.54 20.02
CA ASP A 25 -31.03 10.98 18.89
C ASP A 25 -31.73 11.24 17.54
N ILE A 26 -32.85 11.97 17.52
CA ILE A 26 -33.60 12.29 16.30
C ILE A 26 -32.98 13.53 15.63
N ASP A 27 -31.89 13.31 14.90
CA ASP A 27 -31.33 14.31 13.99
C ASP A 27 -30.97 13.72 12.61
N LEU A 28 -30.71 14.59 11.64
CA LEU A 28 -30.40 14.19 10.26
C LEU A 28 -29.11 13.36 10.13
N LYS A 29 -28.13 13.56 11.02
CA LYS A 29 -26.87 12.82 11.00
C LYS A 29 -27.08 11.38 11.48
N TYR A 30 -27.81 11.18 12.56
CA TYR A 30 -28.18 9.84 13.03
C TYR A 30 -29.11 9.13 12.06
N PHE A 31 -30.06 9.86 11.47
CA PHE A 31 -30.92 9.31 10.43
C PHE A 31 -30.12 8.86 9.20
N SER A 32 -29.16 9.67 8.73
CA SER A 32 -28.30 9.32 7.59
C SER A 32 -27.50 8.05 7.87
N ASN A 33 -26.89 7.93 9.06
CA ASN A 33 -26.11 6.75 9.43
C ASN A 33 -26.99 5.50 9.57
N TRP A 34 -28.17 5.63 10.18
CA TRP A 34 -29.13 4.52 10.29
C TRP A 34 -29.66 4.08 8.93
N LEU A 35 -29.94 5.03 8.03
CA LEU A 35 -30.42 4.74 6.69
C LEU A 35 -29.35 4.02 5.86
N ASP A 36 -28.09 4.43 5.98
CA ASP A 36 -26.94 3.75 5.37
C ASP A 36 -26.92 2.27 5.78
N HIS A 37 -27.02 2.01 7.09
CA HIS A 37 -27.10 0.64 7.62
C HIS A 37 -28.33 -0.15 7.17
N GLN A 38 -29.50 0.48 6.99
CA GLN A 38 -30.70 -0.21 6.51
C GLN A 38 -30.66 -0.52 5.01
N LEU A 39 -30.05 0.35 4.22
CA LEU A 39 -29.79 0.10 2.80
C LEU A 39 -28.73 -1.00 2.64
N ASP A 40 -27.71 -0.99 3.48
CA ASP A 40 -26.66 -2.02 3.52
C ASP A 40 -27.17 -3.40 3.97
N ASN A 41 -28.20 -3.46 4.82
CA ASN A 41 -28.82 -4.74 5.23
C ASN A 41 -29.53 -5.48 4.08
N THR A 42 -29.76 -4.85 2.92
CA THR A 42 -30.18 -5.55 1.69
C THR A 42 -29.01 -6.10 0.86
N ALA A 43 -27.76 -5.81 1.26
CA ALA A 43 -26.54 -6.17 0.55
C ALA A 43 -25.61 -7.12 1.35
N GLN A 44 -26.05 -7.74 2.45
CA GLN A 44 -25.29 -8.83 3.09
C GLN A 44 -25.46 -10.16 2.34
N ASN A 45 -24.85 -10.23 1.16
CA ASN A 45 -24.18 -11.44 0.71
C ASN A 45 -22.69 -11.07 0.66
N ASP A 46 -22.05 -11.04 1.82
CA ASP A 46 -20.59 -10.93 1.89
C ASP A 46 -19.99 -12.23 1.33
N ASP A 47 -19.85 -12.29 -0.01
CA ASP A 47 -19.15 -13.35 -0.72
C ASP A 47 -17.64 -13.17 -0.49
N PHE A 48 -17.19 -13.53 0.72
CA PHE A 48 -15.80 -13.54 1.12
C PHE A 48 -15.06 -14.70 0.42
N GLY A 49 -14.67 -14.46 -0.83
CA GLY A 49 -14.17 -15.51 -1.73
C GLY A 49 -12.72 -15.95 -1.55
N ILE A 50 -11.86 -15.25 -0.79
CA ILE A 50 -10.45 -15.65 -0.62
C ILE A 50 -10.22 -16.40 0.68
N THR A 51 -10.69 -15.84 1.79
CA THR A 51 -10.48 -16.34 3.15
C THR A 51 -11.78 -16.77 3.82
N GLY A 52 -12.93 -16.21 3.43
CA GLY A 52 -14.22 -16.57 4.01
C GLY A 52 -14.44 -16.09 5.45
N HIS A 53 -13.64 -15.12 5.92
CA HIS A 53 -13.61 -14.74 7.34
C HIS A 53 -14.21 -13.35 7.63
N SER A 54 -13.55 -12.28 7.18
CA SER A 54 -13.98 -10.89 7.39
C SER A 54 -13.46 -10.01 6.25
N ILE A 55 -14.01 -8.80 6.13
CA ILE A 55 -13.53 -7.81 5.17
C ILE A 55 -12.04 -7.47 5.39
N ASP A 56 -11.57 -7.42 6.63
CA ASP A 56 -10.16 -7.18 6.96
C ASP A 56 -9.26 -8.33 6.47
N ALA A 57 -9.73 -9.57 6.65
CA ALA A 57 -9.02 -10.76 6.17
C ALA A 57 -8.96 -10.81 4.64
N GLU A 58 -10.05 -10.45 3.95
CA GLU A 58 -10.09 -10.34 2.50
C GLU A 58 -9.13 -9.25 2.00
N ILE A 59 -9.14 -8.05 2.59
CA ILE A 59 -8.22 -6.96 2.24
C ILE A 59 -6.77 -7.42 2.39
N ALA A 60 -6.41 -8.03 3.52
CA ALA A 60 -5.06 -8.56 3.74
C ALA A 60 -4.68 -9.60 2.68
N ALA A 61 -5.60 -10.50 2.32
CA ALA A 61 -5.36 -11.53 1.32
C ALA A 61 -5.19 -10.93 -0.10
N TYR A 62 -6.00 -9.94 -0.47
CA TYR A 62 -5.85 -9.20 -1.71
C TYR A 62 -4.52 -8.45 -1.77
N ILE A 63 -4.10 -7.77 -0.69
CA ILE A 63 -2.78 -7.11 -0.61
C ILE A 63 -1.66 -8.13 -0.88
N GLY A 64 -1.72 -9.30 -0.24
CA GLY A 64 -0.75 -10.37 -0.46
C GLY A 64 -0.72 -10.89 -1.91
N ARG A 65 -1.89 -11.10 -2.53
CA ARG A 65 -1.99 -11.51 -3.95
C ARG A 65 -1.44 -10.44 -4.88
N MET A 66 -1.82 -9.18 -4.67
CA MET A 66 -1.37 -8.06 -5.48
C MET A 66 0.14 -7.84 -5.39
N SER A 67 0.74 -8.04 -4.22
CA SER A 67 2.20 -8.05 -4.05
C SER A 67 2.85 -9.13 -4.93
N ARG A 68 2.35 -10.37 -4.89
CA ARG A 68 2.87 -11.46 -5.73
C ARG A 68 2.71 -11.18 -7.23
N TYR A 69 1.58 -10.65 -7.66
CA TYR A 69 1.35 -10.28 -9.06
C TYR A 69 2.28 -9.16 -9.51
N SER A 70 2.42 -8.10 -8.71
CA SER A 70 3.35 -7.01 -8.97
C SER A 70 4.78 -7.52 -9.14
N ASN A 71 5.25 -8.36 -8.21
CA ASN A 71 6.61 -8.89 -8.24
C ASN A 71 6.83 -9.78 -9.47
N PHE A 72 5.83 -10.59 -9.84
CA PHE A 72 5.88 -11.41 -11.05
C PHE A 72 6.02 -10.56 -12.32
N TYR A 73 5.16 -9.55 -12.50
CA TYR A 73 5.20 -8.68 -13.69
C TYR A 73 6.48 -7.85 -13.76
N ILE A 74 6.93 -7.27 -12.63
CA ILE A 74 8.17 -6.48 -12.59
C ILE A 74 9.37 -7.36 -12.91
N LYS A 75 9.46 -8.56 -12.31
CA LYS A 75 10.55 -9.49 -12.60
C LYS A 75 10.60 -9.86 -14.08
N SER A 76 9.44 -10.16 -14.67
CA SER A 76 9.36 -10.49 -16.11
C SER A 76 9.76 -9.30 -16.99
N ALA A 77 9.38 -8.08 -16.64
CA ALA A 77 9.74 -6.90 -17.41
C ALA A 77 11.24 -6.54 -17.34
N LEU A 78 11.94 -6.98 -16.28
CA LEU A 78 13.34 -6.65 -16.04
C LEU A 78 14.32 -7.80 -16.40
N GLU A 79 13.85 -8.85 -17.06
CA GLU A 79 14.63 -10.07 -17.35
C GLU A 79 15.94 -9.80 -18.10
N GLU A 80 15.93 -8.82 -19.01
CA GLU A 80 17.10 -8.42 -19.82
C GLU A 80 18.02 -7.39 -19.13
N LEU A 81 17.69 -6.99 -17.89
CA LEU A 81 18.43 -5.99 -17.13
C LEU A 81 19.18 -6.64 -15.95
N PRO A 82 20.23 -6.00 -15.40
CA PRO A 82 21.07 -6.58 -14.36
C PRO A 82 20.42 -6.57 -12.96
N PHE A 83 19.10 -6.70 -12.89
CA PHE A 83 18.32 -6.79 -11.66
C PHE A 83 17.89 -8.24 -11.45
N THR A 84 18.29 -8.84 -10.34
CA THR A 84 17.94 -10.25 -10.03
C THR A 84 16.54 -10.35 -9.42
N THR A 85 16.12 -9.30 -8.71
CA THR A 85 14.80 -9.21 -8.09
C THR A 85 14.15 -7.84 -8.34
N ASP A 86 12.85 -7.77 -8.15
CA ASP A 86 12.08 -6.53 -8.06
C ASP A 86 12.65 -5.57 -7.00
N MET A 87 13.15 -6.11 -5.89
CA MET A 87 13.81 -5.32 -4.84
C MET A 87 15.10 -4.66 -5.34
N ASP A 88 15.89 -5.30 -6.20
CA ASP A 88 17.10 -4.71 -6.75
C ASP A 88 16.76 -3.42 -7.51
N PHE A 89 15.74 -3.49 -8.37
CA PHE A 89 15.24 -2.33 -9.07
C PHE A 89 14.71 -1.28 -8.10
N ALA A 90 13.86 -1.66 -7.13
CA ALA A 90 13.25 -0.70 -6.20
C ALA A 90 14.31 0.05 -5.36
N PHE A 91 15.38 -0.63 -4.90
CA PHE A 91 16.50 0.00 -4.19
C PHE A 91 17.23 1.00 -5.08
N THR A 92 17.51 0.64 -6.34
CA THR A 92 18.16 1.57 -7.29
C THR A 92 17.27 2.75 -7.65
N ALA A 93 15.95 2.55 -7.78
CA ALA A 93 15.00 3.62 -8.03
C ALA A 93 14.94 4.63 -6.87
N ILE A 94 15.11 4.20 -5.61
CA ILE A 94 15.28 5.11 -4.46
C ILE A 94 16.61 5.85 -4.53
N LEU A 95 17.71 5.15 -4.81
CA LEU A 95 19.04 5.75 -4.88
C LEU A 95 19.13 6.79 -6.01
N HIS A 96 18.45 6.56 -7.14
CA HIS A 96 18.40 7.49 -8.26
C HIS A 96 17.77 8.85 -7.90
N ARG A 97 16.77 8.84 -7.01
CA ARG A 97 16.02 10.05 -6.58
C ARG A 97 16.45 10.60 -5.22
N SER A 98 17.44 9.99 -4.57
CA SER A 98 17.89 10.39 -3.23
C SER A 98 19.32 10.88 -3.31
N GLN A 99 19.68 11.80 -2.41
CA GLN A 99 21.09 12.04 -2.09
C GLN A 99 21.72 10.76 -1.52
N PRO A 100 23.05 10.62 -1.56
CA PRO A 100 23.72 9.44 -1.02
C PRO A 100 23.27 9.13 0.41
N ILE A 101 22.97 7.86 0.66
CA ILE A 101 22.24 7.42 1.86
C ILE A 101 22.91 6.22 2.51
N GLY A 102 22.90 6.17 3.84
CA GLY A 102 23.42 5.03 4.59
C GLY A 102 22.58 3.75 4.41
N LYS A 103 23.21 2.59 4.58
CA LYS A 103 22.57 1.26 4.40
C LYS A 103 21.29 1.11 5.21
N THR A 104 21.35 1.40 6.52
CA THR A 104 20.20 1.30 7.43
C THR A 104 19.05 2.20 6.99
N ASN A 105 19.36 3.45 6.60
CA ASN A 105 18.33 4.40 6.19
C ASN A 105 17.70 4.00 4.85
N LEU A 106 18.48 3.44 3.93
CA LEU A 106 17.95 2.90 2.67
C LEU A 106 16.99 1.74 2.91
N ILE A 107 17.38 0.78 3.76
CA ILE A 107 16.53 -0.37 4.11
C ILE A 107 15.23 0.10 4.78
N LYS A 108 15.33 1.02 5.75
CA LYS A 108 14.17 1.61 6.42
C LYS A 108 13.25 2.32 5.43
N LYS A 109 13.78 3.16 4.55
CA LYS A 109 13.02 3.89 3.52
C LYS A 109 12.30 2.96 2.54
N MET A 110 12.78 1.73 2.40
CA MET A 110 12.18 0.71 1.56
C MET A 110 11.18 -0.19 2.30
N ALA A 111 11.01 -0.03 3.62
CA ALA A 111 10.16 -0.85 4.48
C ALA A 111 10.46 -2.36 4.38
N TYR A 112 11.75 -2.74 4.23
CA TYR A 112 12.20 -4.14 4.30
C TYR A 112 12.87 -4.45 5.62
N ASP A 113 12.85 -5.73 5.99
CA ASP A 113 13.60 -6.21 7.13
C ASP A 113 15.10 -6.06 6.87
N LYS A 114 15.87 -5.97 7.96
CA LYS A 114 17.31 -5.73 7.89
C LYS A 114 18.05 -6.82 7.11
N SER A 115 17.62 -8.08 7.18
CA SER A 115 18.33 -9.19 6.54
C SER A 115 18.14 -9.14 5.02
N SER A 116 16.90 -9.09 4.54
CA SER A 116 16.57 -9.02 3.11
C SER A 116 17.17 -7.77 2.45
N GLY A 117 17.04 -6.62 3.10
CA GLY A 117 17.60 -5.36 2.59
C GLY A 117 19.13 -5.38 2.49
N MET A 118 19.82 -6.03 3.42
CA MET A 118 21.27 -6.18 3.36
C MET A 118 21.72 -7.13 2.24
N GLU A 119 20.97 -8.19 1.96
CA GLU A 119 21.26 -9.10 0.85
C GLU A 119 21.14 -8.41 -0.51
N VAL A 120 20.10 -7.58 -0.70
CA VAL A 120 19.92 -6.73 -1.89
C VAL A 120 21.12 -5.80 -2.06
N ILE A 121 21.50 -5.05 -1.00
CA ILE A 121 22.66 -4.14 -1.05
C ILE A 121 23.95 -4.89 -1.42
N LYS A 122 24.19 -6.08 -0.83
CA LYS A 122 25.38 -6.89 -1.11
C LYS A 122 25.43 -7.31 -2.58
N ARG A 123 24.30 -7.73 -3.15
CA ARG A 123 24.18 -8.12 -4.56
C ARG A 123 24.42 -6.94 -5.50
N LEU A 124 23.79 -5.79 -5.23
CA LEU A 124 23.97 -4.57 -6.02
C LEU A 124 25.43 -4.07 -6.01
N LEU A 125 26.09 -4.13 -4.86
CA LEU A 125 27.54 -3.80 -4.74
C LEU A 125 28.38 -4.79 -5.55
N LYS A 126 28.13 -6.09 -5.42
CA LYS A 126 28.85 -7.15 -6.15
C LYS A 126 28.73 -6.97 -7.67
N ASN A 127 27.56 -6.55 -8.15
CA ASN A 127 27.28 -6.38 -9.58
C ASN A 127 27.72 -5.01 -10.15
N GLY A 128 28.30 -4.15 -9.30
CA GLY A 128 28.75 -2.81 -9.68
C GLY A 128 27.62 -1.85 -10.05
N ILE A 129 26.40 -2.10 -9.58
CA ILE A 129 25.24 -1.25 -9.81
C ILE A 129 25.23 -0.07 -8.83
N ILE A 130 25.65 -0.32 -7.60
CA ILE A 130 25.84 0.72 -6.58
C ILE A 130 27.29 0.69 -6.10
N GLU A 131 27.73 1.81 -5.55
CA GLU A 131 29.01 1.92 -4.86
C GLU A 131 28.82 2.41 -3.43
N GLN A 132 29.81 2.09 -2.58
CA GLN A 132 29.87 2.56 -1.20
C GLN A 132 31.10 3.45 -1.01
N PHE A 133 30.94 4.55 -0.28
CA PHE A 133 32.03 5.49 0.01
C PHE A 133 31.94 6.02 1.44
N PRO A 134 33.04 6.52 2.04
CA PRO A 134 33.02 7.07 3.40
C PRO A 134 32.04 8.22 3.53
N ASN A 135 31.30 8.29 4.63
CA ASN A 135 30.50 9.46 4.94
C ASN A 135 31.42 10.61 5.38
N PRO A 136 31.41 11.79 4.72
CA PRO A 136 32.21 12.94 5.12
C PRO A 136 31.93 13.41 6.56
N GLU A 137 30.69 13.27 7.01
CA GLU A 137 30.21 13.73 8.32
C GLU A 137 30.44 12.70 9.44
N ASP A 138 30.63 11.43 9.09
CA ASP A 138 30.91 10.35 10.04
C ASP A 138 31.87 9.34 9.42
N LYS A 139 33.14 9.40 9.80
CA LYS A 139 34.20 8.51 9.28
C LYS A 139 33.92 7.02 9.52
N ARG A 140 33.01 6.68 10.45
CA ARG A 140 32.58 5.29 10.71
C ARG A 140 31.42 4.86 9.79
N GLY A 141 30.70 5.82 9.22
CA GLY A 141 29.59 5.60 8.31
C GLY A 141 30.03 5.41 6.85
N LYS A 142 29.25 4.62 6.11
CA LYS A 142 29.36 4.52 4.65
C LYS A 142 28.05 4.92 4.00
N LEU A 143 28.14 5.70 2.93
CA LEU A 143 27.01 6.09 2.08
C LEU A 143 26.99 5.22 0.83
N LEU A 144 25.79 5.05 0.28
CA LEU A 144 25.52 4.36 -0.98
C LEU A 144 25.05 5.37 -2.02
N ARG A 145 25.46 5.17 -3.27
CA ARG A 145 24.91 5.82 -4.46
C ARG A 145 24.97 4.88 -5.66
N LEU A 146 24.28 5.22 -6.74
CA LEU A 146 24.42 4.52 -8.01
C LEU A 146 25.80 4.76 -8.60
N THR A 147 26.33 3.75 -9.29
CA THR A 147 27.42 3.97 -10.25
C THR A 147 26.85 4.52 -11.55
N LYS A 148 27.70 5.00 -12.47
CA LYS A 148 27.25 5.37 -13.82
C LYS A 148 26.49 4.22 -14.53
N LYS A 149 26.99 2.98 -14.39
CA LYS A 149 26.31 1.78 -14.87
C LYS A 149 24.94 1.61 -14.21
N GLY A 150 24.85 1.83 -12.90
CA GLY A 150 23.58 1.76 -12.18
C GLY A 150 22.56 2.80 -12.63
N GLU A 151 22.99 4.03 -12.90
CA GLU A 151 22.15 5.10 -13.43
C GLU A 151 21.61 4.74 -14.83
N GLU A 152 22.45 4.26 -15.73
CA GLU A 152 22.02 3.83 -17.06
C GLU A 152 20.97 2.71 -16.97
N ASN A 153 21.20 1.71 -16.11
CA ASN A 153 20.28 0.58 -15.96
C ASN A 153 18.96 0.93 -15.28
N VAL A 154 18.95 1.81 -14.26
CA VAL A 154 17.70 2.21 -13.61
C VAL A 154 16.83 3.06 -14.56
N ILE A 155 17.44 3.88 -15.41
CA ILE A 155 16.74 4.66 -16.44
C ILE A 155 16.04 3.72 -17.43
N LEU A 156 16.74 2.69 -17.92
CA LEU A 156 16.15 1.68 -18.80
C LEU A 156 15.02 0.92 -18.09
N ALA A 157 15.23 0.55 -16.82
CA ALA A 157 14.23 -0.15 -16.04
C ALA A 157 12.93 0.63 -15.85
N TYR A 158 12.95 1.96 -15.76
CA TYR A 158 11.72 2.75 -15.63
C TYR A 158 10.75 2.54 -16.79
N ALA A 159 11.26 2.42 -18.02
CA ALA A 159 10.43 2.19 -19.19
C ALA A 159 9.76 0.81 -19.13
N GLU A 160 10.53 -0.24 -18.83
CA GLU A 160 10.03 -1.61 -18.77
C GLU A 160 9.14 -1.87 -17.56
N ALA A 161 9.57 -1.45 -16.36
CA ALA A 161 8.75 -1.52 -15.16
C ALA A 161 7.48 -0.67 -15.28
N GLY A 162 7.51 0.43 -16.04
CA GLY A 162 6.32 1.23 -16.35
C GLY A 162 5.26 0.46 -17.16
N LYS A 163 5.67 -0.49 -18.01
CA LYS A 163 4.73 -1.39 -18.71
C LYS A 163 4.12 -2.40 -17.73
N ALA A 164 4.93 -3.00 -16.87
CA ALA A 164 4.46 -3.91 -15.82
C ALA A 164 3.50 -3.21 -14.82
N ALA A 165 3.81 -1.98 -14.42
CA ALA A 165 2.97 -1.20 -13.50
C ALA A 165 1.56 -0.95 -14.05
N LYS A 166 1.40 -0.82 -15.38
CA LYS A 166 0.08 -0.72 -16.01
C LYS A 166 -0.73 -2.01 -15.91
N LEU A 167 -0.08 -3.18 -15.89
CA LEU A 167 -0.77 -4.45 -15.68
C LEU A 167 -1.26 -4.60 -14.24
N VAL A 168 -0.52 -4.05 -13.28
CA VAL A 168 -0.92 -4.06 -11.85
C VAL A 168 -2.20 -3.27 -11.63
N SER A 169 -2.33 -2.08 -12.24
CA SER A 169 -3.57 -1.30 -12.20
C SER A 169 -4.65 -1.82 -13.16
N GLY A 170 -4.26 -2.62 -14.15
CA GLY A 170 -5.15 -3.44 -14.97
C GLY A 170 -6.32 -2.67 -15.57
N ASN A 171 -7.53 -3.09 -15.22
CA ASN A 171 -8.80 -2.57 -15.75
C ASN A 171 -9.37 -1.39 -14.94
N LEU A 172 -8.64 -0.85 -13.94
CA LEU A 172 -9.12 0.29 -13.18
C LEU A 172 -9.18 1.56 -14.04
N SER A 173 -10.29 2.29 -13.96
CA SER A 173 -10.42 3.63 -14.49
C SER A 173 -9.47 4.60 -13.80
N LYS A 174 -9.21 5.77 -14.40
CA LYS A 174 -8.35 6.80 -13.80
C LYS A 174 -8.83 7.23 -12.40
N LYS A 175 -10.16 7.32 -12.19
CA LYS A 175 -10.74 7.69 -10.90
C LYS A 175 -10.49 6.60 -9.87
N GLU A 176 -10.71 5.33 -10.21
CA GLU A 176 -10.45 4.20 -9.31
C GLU A 176 -8.96 4.09 -8.97
N GLN A 177 -8.07 4.31 -9.94
CA GLN A 177 -6.62 4.37 -9.69
C GLN A 177 -6.26 5.46 -8.67
N GLN A 178 -6.85 6.65 -8.80
CA GLN A 178 -6.63 7.75 -7.83
C GLN A 178 -7.15 7.40 -6.44
N THR A 179 -8.35 6.80 -6.35
CA THR A 179 -8.92 6.34 -5.09
C THR A 179 -8.04 5.27 -4.45
N LEU A 180 -7.63 4.24 -5.19
CA LEU A 180 -6.76 3.18 -4.70
C LEU A 180 -5.42 3.75 -4.22
N HIS A 181 -4.80 4.65 -4.99
CA HIS A 181 -3.56 5.31 -4.58
C HIS A 181 -3.72 6.09 -3.26
N GLN A 182 -4.82 6.81 -3.07
CA GLN A 182 -5.09 7.53 -1.82
C GLN A 182 -5.29 6.57 -0.64
N LEU A 183 -5.99 5.46 -0.84
CA LEU A 183 -6.19 4.43 0.19
C LEU A 183 -4.88 3.75 0.57
N LEU A 184 -4.07 3.34 -0.42
CA LEU A 184 -2.75 2.75 -0.19
C LEU A 184 -1.82 3.71 0.55
N LYS A 185 -1.81 4.99 0.17
CA LYS A 185 -1.04 6.02 0.88
C LYS A 185 -1.51 6.21 2.32
N LYS A 186 -2.83 6.15 2.57
CA LYS A 186 -3.40 6.21 3.93
C LYS A 186 -2.92 5.03 4.77
N LEU A 187 -2.93 3.82 4.20
CA LEU A 187 -2.43 2.61 4.86
C LEU A 187 -0.92 2.68 5.12
N ASP A 188 -0.13 3.12 4.14
CA ASP A 188 1.33 3.28 4.29
C ASP A 188 1.68 4.25 5.42
N ASN A 189 1.01 5.41 5.49
CA ASN A 189 1.20 6.37 6.59
C ASN A 189 0.87 5.80 7.97
N PHE A 190 -0.11 4.89 8.06
CA PHE A 190 -0.47 4.21 9.30
C PHE A 190 0.58 3.15 9.68
N HIS A 191 0.98 2.30 8.73
CA HIS A 191 1.86 1.16 9.02
C HIS A 191 3.34 1.54 9.13
N TYR A 192 3.83 2.52 8.37
CA TYR A 192 5.25 2.82 8.29
C TYR A 192 5.87 3.22 9.64
N PRO A 193 5.26 4.09 10.47
CA PRO A 193 5.77 4.39 11.80
C PRO A 193 5.76 3.17 12.75
N ILE A 194 4.72 2.33 12.65
CA ILE A 194 4.58 1.10 13.45
C ILE A 194 5.72 0.13 13.09
N TYR A 195 5.97 -0.05 11.79
CA TYR A 195 7.04 -0.88 11.28
C TYR A 195 8.43 -0.40 11.74
N LEU A 196 8.69 0.90 11.70
CA LEU A 196 9.98 1.46 12.13
C LEU A 196 10.28 1.28 13.63
N ASN A 197 9.26 0.99 14.44
CA ASN A 197 9.40 0.69 15.86
C ASN A 197 9.78 -0.78 16.13
N ASP A 198 10.05 -1.57 15.08
CA ASP A 198 10.87 -2.80 15.01
C ASP A 198 11.06 -3.49 16.37
N GLY A 199 9.99 -4.07 16.93
CA GLY A 199 10.10 -4.75 18.23
C GLY A 199 8.83 -4.93 19.06
N LYS A 200 7.70 -4.35 18.68
CA LYS A 200 6.44 -4.58 19.41
C LYS A 200 5.82 -5.91 18.99
N GLU A 201 5.45 -6.75 19.96
CA GLU A 201 4.63 -7.92 19.68
C GLU A 201 3.28 -7.48 19.09
N ILE A 202 2.64 -8.35 18.31
CA ILE A 202 1.34 -8.00 17.70
C ILE A 202 0.30 -7.58 18.73
N THR A 203 0.34 -8.17 19.93
CA THR A 203 -0.49 -7.82 21.08
C THR A 203 -0.26 -6.39 21.55
N GLU A 204 0.98 -5.93 21.60
CA GLU A 204 1.34 -4.57 21.97
C GLU A 204 0.92 -3.57 20.90
N ILE A 205 1.09 -3.92 19.61
CA ILE A 205 0.63 -3.10 18.49
C ILE A 205 -0.90 -2.96 18.52
N LEU A 206 -1.63 -4.04 18.75
CA LEU A 206 -3.09 -3.99 18.83
C LEU A 206 -3.55 -3.09 19.98
N ASN A 207 -2.92 -3.15 21.16
CA ASN A 207 -3.32 -2.32 22.30
C ASN A 207 -3.11 -0.82 22.09
N GLU A 208 -2.16 -0.42 21.23
CA GLU A 208 -1.83 0.98 20.98
C GLU A 208 -2.59 1.59 19.79
N TYR A 209 -3.07 0.74 18.87
CA TYR A 209 -3.62 1.18 17.58
C TYR A 209 -5.01 0.61 17.23
N SER A 210 -5.70 -0.05 18.17
CA SER A 210 -7.14 -0.43 18.06
C SER A 210 -8.04 0.68 18.59
#